data_AF-A0A672M2I6-F1
#
_entry.id   AF-A0A672M2I6-F1
#
_cell.length_a   1.000
_cell.length_b   1.000
_cell.length_c   1.000
_cell.angle_alpha   90.00
_cell.angle_beta   90.00
_cell.angle_gamma   90.00
#
_symmetry.space_group_name_H-M   'P 1'
#
loop_
_entity.id
_entity.type
_entity.pdbx_description
1 polymer ?
#
loop_
_entity_poly.entity_id
_entity_poly.type
_entity_poly.pdbx_seq_one_letter_code
_entity_poly.pdbx_strand_id
1 'polypeptide(L)'
;MALYVLKTSRRDANAAMLSNYEVYQLLTDLKEKRKEMVKNKHSTGQQNLNTIMYETLKYLSKTPCAHQNPDTVKKFLTSMLPHKLTK
;
A
#
# COMPACT_ATOMS: atom_id res chain seq x y z
N MET A 1 27.98 -5.95 28.58
CA MET A 1 27.61 -5.47 27.24
C MET A 1 26.17 -5.88 26.96
N ALA A 2 25.21 -5.04 27.36
CA ALA A 2 23.79 -5.34 27.20
C ALA A 2 23.40 -5.14 25.73
N LEU A 3 22.97 -6.22 25.07
CA LEU A 3 22.32 -6.20 23.78
C LEU A 3 20.95 -5.50 23.94
N TYR A 4 20.88 -4.22 23.60
CA TYR A 4 19.61 -3.52 23.40
C TYR A 4 18.94 -4.08 22.14
N VAL A 5 18.24 -5.21 22.28
CA VAL A 5 17.21 -5.60 21.31
C VAL A 5 16.13 -4.53 21.41
N LEU A 6 16.07 -3.65 20.41
CA LEU A 6 14.97 -2.69 20.25
C LEU A 6 13.66 -3.48 20.20
N LYS A 7 12.96 -3.58 21.35
CA LYS A 7 11.64 -4.18 21.43
C LYS A 7 10.66 -3.23 20.73
N THR A 8 10.51 -3.39 19.42
CA THR A 8 9.50 -2.67 18.65
C THR A 8 8.12 -3.12 19.11
N SER A 9 7.46 -2.33 19.95
CA SER A 9 6.08 -2.61 20.36
C SER A 9 5.12 -2.10 19.28
N ARG A 10 4.23 -2.99 18.81
CA ARG A 10 3.16 -2.62 17.89
C ARG A 10 2.23 -1.62 18.59
N ARG A 11 2.06 -0.42 18.02
CA ARG A 11 1.12 0.58 18.57
C ARG A 11 -0.33 0.18 18.26
N ASP A 12 -0.60 -0.13 17.00
CA ASP A 12 -1.87 -0.66 16.51
C ASP A 12 -1.59 -1.52 15.27
N ALA A 13 -2.25 -2.67 15.08
CA ALA A 13 -2.15 -3.40 13.79
C ALA A 13 -3.24 -2.99 12.83
N ASN A 14 -4.39 -2.58 13.35
CA ASN A 14 -5.59 -2.40 12.54
C ASN A 14 -5.92 -0.91 12.47
N ALA A 15 -4.87 -0.11 12.27
CA ALA A 15 -4.95 1.35 12.29
C ALA A 15 -5.88 1.91 11.20
N ALA A 16 -5.99 1.20 10.06
CA ALA A 16 -6.83 1.60 8.95
C ALA A 16 -7.22 0.41 8.07
N MET A 17 -8.37 0.54 7.39
CA MET A 17 -8.72 -0.27 6.23
C MET A 17 -8.36 0.53 4.98
N LEU A 18 -7.70 -0.13 4.03
CA LEU A 18 -7.33 0.46 2.75
C LEU A 18 -7.97 -0.34 1.64
N SER A 19 -8.57 0.36 0.68
CA SER A 19 -9.05 -0.25 -0.56
C SER A 19 -7.88 -0.65 -1.45
N ASN A 20 -8.12 -1.62 -2.34
CA ASN A 20 -7.16 -2.01 -3.36
C ASN A 20 -6.73 -0.82 -4.23
N TYR A 21 -7.65 0.11 -4.50
CA TYR A 21 -7.36 1.34 -5.24
C TYR A 21 -6.33 2.23 -4.52
N GLU A 22 -6.51 2.47 -3.22
CA GLU A 22 -5.58 3.30 -2.42
C GLU A 22 -4.19 2.67 -2.35
N VAL A 23 -4.11 1.35 -2.17
CA VAL A 23 -2.83 0.63 -2.20
C VAL A 23 -2.19 0.73 -3.59
N TYR A 24 -2.96 0.56 -4.66
CA TYR A 24 -2.47 0.66 -6.03
C TYR A 24 -1.90 2.04 -6.37
N GLN A 25 -2.62 3.11 -6.01
CA GLN A 25 -2.17 4.50 -6.17
C GLN A 25 -0.88 4.76 -5.39
N LEU A 26 -0.86 4.40 -4.09
CA LEU A 26 0.32 4.59 -3.25
C LEU A 26 1.57 3.89 -3.82
N LEU A 27 1.42 2.64 -4.27
CA LEU A 27 2.54 1.89 -4.85
C LEU A 27 3.01 2.48 -6.19
N THR A 28 2.09 3.05 -6.97
CA THR A 28 2.40 3.75 -8.23
C THR A 28 3.22 5.01 -7.94
N ASP A 29 2.77 5.86 -7.02
CA ASP A 29 3.47 7.08 -6.61
C ASP A 29 4.86 6.77 -6.05
N LEU A 30 4.98 5.74 -5.21
CA LEU A 30 6.26 5.32 -4.64
C LEU A 30 7.23 4.80 -5.70
N LYS A 31 6.73 4.14 -6.75
CA LYS A 31 7.54 3.68 -7.88
C LYS A 31 8.06 4.86 -8.70
N GLU A 32 7.25 5.89 -8.92
CA GLU A 32 7.64 7.11 -9.64
C GLU A 32 8.69 7.91 -8.88
N LYS A 33 8.44 8.20 -7.59
CA LYS A 33 9.40 8.88 -6.70
C LYS A 33 10.76 8.17 -6.66
N ARG A 34 10.78 6.84 -6.74
CA ARG A 34 12.04 6.09 -6.74
C ARG A 34 12.82 6.16 -8.04
N LYS A 35 12.17 6.40 -9.19
CA LYS A 35 12.88 6.68 -10.45
C LYS A 35 13.66 8.00 -10.37
N GLU A 36 13.23 8.93 -9.52
CA GLU A 36 13.91 10.20 -9.30
C GLU A 36 15.08 10.06 -8.29
N MET A 37 14.99 9.11 -7.35
CA MET A 37 15.95 8.93 -6.26
C MET A 37 17.03 7.84 -6.52
N VAL A 38 17.63 7.79 -7.72
CA VAL A 38 18.61 6.76 -8.17
C VAL A 38 19.97 6.80 -7.43
N LYS A 39 20.00 6.92 -6.10
CA LYS A 39 21.23 6.89 -5.29
C LYS A 39 21.30 5.65 -4.40
N ASN A 40 22.03 4.66 -4.90
CA ASN A 40 23.02 3.83 -4.20
C ASN A 40 22.69 3.32 -2.78
N LYS A 41 21.81 2.32 -2.67
CA LYS A 41 21.82 1.41 -1.51
C LYS A 41 21.34 0.00 -1.89
N HIS A 42 22.27 -0.85 -2.34
CA HIS A 42 22.05 -2.27 -2.65
C HIS A 42 21.95 -3.14 -1.38
N SER A 43 21.02 -2.83 -0.48
CA SER A 43 20.77 -3.68 0.67
C SER A 43 19.76 -4.78 0.33
N THR A 44 19.89 -5.95 0.95
CA THR A 44 18.90 -7.04 0.85
C THR A 44 17.50 -6.58 1.26
N GLY A 45 17.38 -5.73 2.28
CA GLY A 45 16.10 -5.13 2.68
C GLY A 45 15.45 -4.31 1.56
N GLN A 46 16.24 -3.53 0.80
CA GLN A 46 15.74 -2.78 -0.34
C GLN A 46 15.32 -3.69 -1.49
N GLN A 47 16.05 -4.78 -1.75
CA GLN A 47 15.68 -5.78 -2.75
C GLN A 47 14.35 -6.46 -2.39
N ASN A 48 14.19 -6.88 -1.14
CA ASN A 48 12.93 -7.49 -0.66
C ASN A 48 11.74 -6.53 -0.82
N LEU A 49 11.92 -5.25 -0.47
CA LEU A 49 10.89 -4.24 -0.66
C LEU A 49 10.56 -4.03 -2.15
N ASN A 50 11.56 -4.03 -3.03
CA ASN A 50 11.36 -3.90 -4.47
C ASN A 50 10.54 -5.07 -5.02
N THR A 51 10.86 -6.30 -4.60
CA THR A 51 10.16 -7.51 -5.02
C THR A 51 8.70 -7.48 -4.59
N ILE A 52 8.41 -7.18 -3.31
CA ILE A 52 7.04 -7.11 -2.80
C ILE A 52 6.25 -6.03 -3.54
N MET A 53 6.82 -4.83 -3.70
CA MET A 53 6.13 -3.75 -4.43
C MET A 53 5.86 -4.11 -5.89
N TYR A 54 6.81 -4.74 -6.57
CA TYR A 54 6.63 -5.15 -7.97
C TYR A 54 5.52 -6.18 -8.12
N GLU A 55 5.54 -7.26 -7.34
CA GLU A 55 4.54 -8.33 -7.43
C GLU A 55 3.15 -7.83 -7.01
N THR A 56 3.04 -7.02 -5.94
CA THR A 56 1.76 -6.43 -5.53
C THR A 56 1.21 -5.50 -6.62
N LEU A 57 2.02 -4.61 -7.18
CA LEU A 57 1.58 -3.69 -8.24
C LEU A 57 1.17 -4.47 -9.50
N LYS A 58 1.93 -5.51 -9.87
CA LYS A 58 1.65 -6.39 -11.01
C LYS A 58 0.35 -7.18 -10.86
N TYR A 59 0.00 -7.58 -9.65
CA TYR A 59 -1.29 -8.20 -9.36
C TYR A 59 -2.42 -7.17 -9.47
N LEU A 60 -2.31 -6.07 -8.74
CA LEU A 60 -3.36 -5.03 -8.67
C LEU A 60 -3.63 -4.40 -10.04
N SER A 61 -2.60 -4.23 -10.88
CA SER A 61 -2.75 -3.69 -12.24
C SER A 61 -3.61 -4.55 -13.15
N LYS A 62 -3.88 -5.82 -12.79
CA LYS A 62 -4.76 -6.74 -13.52
C LYS A 62 -6.17 -6.81 -12.95
N THR A 63 -6.43 -6.09 -11.86
CA THR A 63 -7.75 -6.05 -11.21
C THR A 63 -8.49 -4.77 -11.60
N PRO A 64 -9.83 -4.71 -11.47
CA PRO A 64 -10.60 -3.51 -11.82
C PRO A 64 -10.21 -2.24 -11.06
N CYS A 65 -9.54 -2.34 -9.90
CA CYS A 65 -9.13 -1.16 -9.13
C CYS A 65 -8.14 -0.25 -9.88
N ALA A 66 -7.41 -0.79 -10.86
CA ALA A 66 -6.47 -0.01 -11.68
C ALA A 66 -7.17 1.05 -12.55
N HIS A 67 -8.47 0.90 -12.80
CA HIS A 67 -9.28 1.82 -13.60
C HIS A 67 -10.21 2.69 -12.74
N GLN A 68 -10.14 2.57 -11.41
CA GLN A 68 -10.93 3.38 -10.49
C GLN A 68 -10.27 4.74 -10.25
N ASN A 69 -11.04 5.65 -9.66
CA ASN A 69 -10.60 6.96 -9.19
C ASN A 69 -11.23 7.23 -7.80
N PRO A 70 -10.78 8.27 -7.08
CA PRO A 70 -11.23 8.52 -5.71
C PRO A 70 -12.74 8.75 -5.63
N ASP A 71 -13.31 9.45 -6.63
CA ASP A 71 -14.74 9.74 -6.70
C ASP A 71 -15.59 8.48 -6.85
N THR A 72 -15.12 7.51 -7.64
CA THR A 72 -15.81 6.23 -7.84
C THR A 72 -15.89 5.44 -6.53
N VAL A 73 -14.78 5.37 -5.79
CA VAL A 73 -14.74 4.68 -4.49
C VAL A 73 -15.63 5.40 -3.48
N LYS A 74 -15.54 6.72 -3.39
CA LYS A 74 -16.36 7.54 -2.49
C LYS A 74 -17.86 7.40 -2.80
N LYS A 75 -18.24 7.45 -4.07
CA LYS A 75 -19.61 7.28 -4.52
C LYS A 75 -20.13 5.89 -4.17
N PHE A 76 -19.36 4.84 -4.43
CA PHE A 76 -19.72 3.47 -4.06
C PHE A 76 -19.99 3.35 -2.56
N LEU A 77 -19.04 3.78 -1.72
CA LEU A 77 -19.19 3.69 -0.26
C LEU A 77 -20.43 4.46 0.22
N THR A 78 -20.63 5.68 -0.28
CA THR A 78 -21.78 6.52 0.09
C THR A 78 -23.10 5.85 -0.30
N SER A 79 -23.19 5.31 -1.51
CA SER A 79 -24.38 4.59 -1.98
C SER A 79 -24.65 3.30 -1.20
N MET A 80 -23.61 2.68 -0.63
CA MET A 80 -23.75 1.44 0.15
C MET A 80 -24.14 1.68 1.62
N LEU A 81 -23.94 2.89 2.17
CA LEU A 81 -24.27 3.23 3.56
C LEU A 81 -25.70 2.85 3.99
N PRO A 82 -26.76 3.10 3.20
CA PRO A 82 -28.14 2.80 3.60
C PRO A 82 -28.43 1.29 3.71
N HIS A 83 -27.62 0.45 3.06
CA HIS A 83 -27.86 -0.99 2.95
C HIS A 83 -27.37 -1.79 4.16
N LYS A 84 -26.78 -1.12 5.17
CA LYS A 84 -26.32 -1.74 6.44
C LYS A 84 -25.38 -2.94 6.24
N LEU A 85 -24.52 -2.85 5.23
CA LEU A 85 -23.49 -3.85 4.98
C LEU A 85 -22.36 -3.71 6.02
N THR A 86 -21.67 -4.81 6.30
CA THR A 86 -20.44 -4.76 7.09
C THR A 86 -19.34 -4.03 6.33
N LYS A 87 -18.35 -3.51 7.07
CA LYS A 87 -17.09 -3.05 6.47
C LYS A 87 -16.32 -4.23 5.88
#